data_AF-A0A810N5T3-F1
#
_entry.id   AF-A0A810N5T3-F1
#
_cell.length_a   1.000
_cell.length_b   1.000
_cell.length_c   1.000
_cell.angle_alpha   90.00
_cell.angle_beta   90.00
_cell.angle_gamma   90.00
#
_symmetry.space_group_name_H-M   'P 1'
#
loop_
_entity.id
_entity.type
_entity.pdbx_description
1 polymer ?
#
loop_
_entity_poly.entity_id
_entity_poly.type
_entity_poly.pdbx_seq_one_letter_code
_entity_poly.pdbx_strand_id
1 'polypeptide(L)'
;MTAPSPSVRAVARVAPGAPAPSGPAEVPRPRRRPSHLGRVHLLQLLLVETAVVGTLAAATQGTVPAVATGVAGAAVVAVTLARRSGRWWLERWMMSVTQRRRRRNRPVPHGDPRVTALRHLAPGLTAQNVSVGDSSDIGVARDDAGWYACAAVSTGRRRKGDDRTLPLDQLVATLADTGQPGAVLQVVSLTVPAPGMDTPPASHAGQSYRQLLTGFGAVAVPAHRSIWITVRLDAQALAEAVVDEHGTALDDVPDLVAALLHRVTKTLRRAGYSAQPLDVDGLLDALTHSCDLETPTVPGTGGGEPREEWSRWHSRRLAHRTFWVRRWPASDQIGALLDAVATTPSAMSSVALILAPEPDGNGVDLRGLVRLAAPAPELNPVCLAANRAAELAGADLFPLDGEHNPAVYASAPTGGGAR
;
A
#
# COMPACT_ATOMS: atom_id res chain seq x y z
N MET A 1 7.77 -52.81 -62.69
CA MET A 1 6.99 -52.94 -61.44
C MET A 1 8.03 -53.08 -60.33
N THR A 2 8.24 -52.19 -59.37
CA THR A 2 7.40 -51.17 -58.73
C THR A 2 8.38 -50.18 -58.08
N ALA A 3 8.02 -48.89 -58.03
CA ALA A 3 8.89 -47.81 -57.55
C ALA A 3 9.37 -48.02 -56.08
N PRO A 4 10.64 -47.73 -55.75
CA PRO A 4 11.12 -47.72 -54.37
C PRO A 4 10.72 -46.44 -53.62
N SER A 5 10.27 -46.63 -52.39
CA SER A 5 9.81 -45.62 -51.43
C SER A 5 10.85 -44.52 -51.16
N PRO A 6 10.39 -43.28 -50.90
CA PRO A 6 11.28 -42.15 -50.64
C PRO A 6 11.98 -42.27 -49.29
N SER A 7 13.32 -42.31 -49.31
CA SER A 7 14.18 -42.19 -48.15
C SER A 7 14.14 -40.77 -47.60
N VAL A 8 13.50 -40.59 -46.44
CA VAL A 8 13.45 -39.32 -45.71
C VAL A 8 14.83 -39.01 -45.13
N ARG A 9 15.37 -37.88 -45.57
CA ARG A 9 16.67 -37.31 -45.16
C ARG A 9 16.60 -36.88 -43.70
N ALA A 10 17.45 -37.47 -42.86
CA ALA A 10 17.62 -37.06 -41.47
C ALA A 10 18.18 -35.61 -41.43
N VAL A 11 17.38 -34.68 -40.93
CA VAL A 11 17.82 -33.31 -40.61
C VAL A 11 18.29 -33.31 -39.16
N ALA A 12 19.55 -32.93 -38.96
CA ALA A 12 20.18 -32.82 -37.66
C ALA A 12 19.38 -31.89 -36.73
N ARG A 13 18.92 -32.45 -35.61
CA ARG A 13 18.26 -31.72 -34.53
C ARG A 13 19.34 -30.92 -33.79
N VAL A 14 19.39 -29.60 -34.02
CA VAL A 14 20.19 -28.67 -33.23
C VAL A 14 19.63 -28.71 -31.80
N ALA A 15 20.44 -29.19 -30.87
CA ALA A 15 20.11 -29.16 -29.45
C ALA A 15 20.02 -27.71 -28.97
N PRO A 16 18.99 -27.30 -28.21
CA PRO A 16 19.02 -26.03 -27.51
C PRO A 16 20.15 -26.07 -26.50
N GLY A 17 21.07 -25.12 -26.61
CA GLY A 17 22.17 -24.94 -25.66
C GLY A 17 21.63 -24.85 -24.24
N ALA A 18 22.31 -25.53 -23.32
CA ALA A 18 21.99 -25.51 -21.90
C ALA A 18 21.92 -24.06 -21.39
N PRO A 19 20.87 -23.67 -20.63
CA PRO A 19 20.81 -22.36 -20.03
C PRO A 19 21.97 -22.20 -19.05
N ALA A 20 22.70 -21.09 -19.19
CA ALA A 20 23.77 -20.70 -18.28
C ALA A 20 23.25 -20.63 -16.83
N PRO A 21 24.08 -20.99 -15.83
CA PRO A 21 23.66 -20.97 -14.43
C PRO A 21 23.26 -19.55 -14.02
N SER A 22 21.99 -19.41 -13.65
CA SER A 22 21.42 -18.18 -13.10
C SER A 22 22.23 -17.75 -11.87
N GLY A 23 22.74 -16.52 -11.89
CA GLY A 23 23.36 -15.89 -10.74
C GLY A 23 22.40 -15.76 -9.55
N PRO A 24 22.90 -15.39 -8.35
CA PRO A 24 22.09 -15.30 -7.14
C PRO A 24 20.91 -14.36 -7.36
N ALA A 25 19.72 -14.80 -6.90
CA ALA A 25 18.47 -14.05 -6.98
C ALA A 25 18.68 -12.58 -6.60
N GLU A 26 18.39 -11.66 -7.53
CA GLU A 26 18.51 -10.23 -7.30
C GLU A 26 17.54 -9.81 -6.20
N VAL A 27 18.12 -9.35 -5.09
CA VAL A 27 17.39 -8.91 -3.90
C VAL A 27 16.56 -7.67 -4.26
N PRO A 28 15.27 -7.62 -3.92
CA PRO A 28 14.41 -6.45 -4.12
C PRO A 28 15.09 -5.20 -3.54
N ARG A 29 15.33 -4.18 -4.38
CA ARG A 29 15.98 -2.95 -3.94
C ARG A 29 14.92 -1.99 -3.40
N PRO A 30 14.93 -1.70 -2.09
CA PRO A 30 13.97 -0.78 -1.52
C PRO A 30 14.23 0.65 -2.05
N ARG A 31 13.29 1.19 -2.82
CA ARG A 31 13.40 2.57 -3.31
C ARG A 31 13.01 3.54 -2.20
N ARG A 32 13.83 4.57 -1.99
CA ARG A 32 13.43 5.72 -1.18
C ARG A 32 12.29 6.42 -1.93
N ARG A 33 11.20 6.75 -1.23
CA ARG A 33 10.06 7.54 -1.76
C ARG A 33 10.65 8.61 -2.70
N PRO A 34 10.18 8.74 -3.95
CA PRO A 34 10.43 9.96 -4.70
C PRO A 34 9.81 11.06 -3.84
N SER A 35 10.63 11.78 -3.09
CA SER A 35 10.21 13.03 -2.51
C SER A 35 9.58 13.80 -3.66
N HIS A 36 8.38 14.32 -3.47
CA HIS A 36 7.66 15.11 -4.46
C HIS A 36 8.52 16.33 -4.85
N LEU A 37 9.47 16.12 -5.76
CA LEU A 37 10.57 17.03 -6.09
C LEU A 37 10.20 17.97 -7.24
N GLY A 38 9.09 17.74 -7.93
CA GLY A 38 8.71 18.56 -9.08
C GLY A 38 8.12 19.91 -8.68
N ARG A 39 6.96 19.94 -8.01
CA ARG A 39 6.17 21.18 -7.87
C ARG A 39 6.56 22.06 -6.68
N VAL A 40 6.92 21.45 -5.55
CA VAL A 40 7.26 22.19 -4.33
C VAL A 40 8.61 22.88 -4.48
N HIS A 41 9.57 22.22 -5.13
CA HIS A 41 10.90 22.77 -5.35
C HIS A 41 10.87 23.93 -6.36
N LEU A 42 10.01 23.87 -7.38
CA LEU A 42 9.76 24.97 -8.31
C LEU A 42 9.16 26.20 -7.61
N LEU A 43 8.14 26.00 -6.77
CA LEU A 43 7.54 27.11 -6.01
C LEU A 43 8.53 27.71 -5.01
N GLN A 44 9.32 26.87 -4.33
CA GLN A 44 10.39 27.31 -3.42
C GLN A 44 11.45 28.12 -4.18
N LEU A 45 11.89 27.63 -5.34
CA LEU A 45 12.86 28.33 -6.18
C LEU A 45 12.30 29.68 -6.63
N LEU A 46 11.04 29.72 -7.10
CA LEU A 46 10.37 30.95 -7.52
C LEU A 46 10.22 31.94 -6.35
N LEU A 47 9.86 31.48 -5.14
CA LEU A 47 9.75 32.34 -3.95
C LEU A 47 11.11 32.90 -3.51
N VAL A 48 12.17 32.09 -3.60
CA VAL A 48 13.54 32.54 -3.33
C VAL A 48 13.97 33.56 -4.40
N GLU A 49 13.73 33.27 -5.67
CA GLU A 49 14.08 34.13 -6.81
C GLU A 49 13.36 35.48 -6.72
N THR A 50 12.05 35.47 -6.51
CA THR A 50 11.25 36.70 -6.31
C THR A 50 11.67 37.50 -5.08
N ALA A 51 12.06 36.84 -3.98
CA ALA A 51 12.61 37.54 -2.82
C ALA A 51 13.95 38.21 -3.12
N VAL A 52 14.85 37.53 -3.86
CA VAL A 52 16.14 38.09 -4.29
C VAL A 52 15.93 39.27 -5.23
N VAL A 53 15.09 39.12 -6.26
CA VAL A 53 14.78 40.19 -7.23
C VAL A 53 14.12 41.38 -6.54
N GLY A 54 13.16 41.14 -5.64
CA GLY A 54 12.49 42.20 -4.87
C GLY A 54 13.45 42.97 -3.97
N THR A 55 14.40 42.29 -3.32
CA THR A 55 15.42 42.92 -2.48
C THR A 55 16.39 43.76 -3.30
N LEU A 56 16.84 43.26 -4.47
CA LEU A 56 17.69 44.00 -5.39
C LEU A 56 16.98 45.24 -5.96
N ALA A 57 15.70 45.13 -6.31
CA ALA A 57 14.91 46.26 -6.80
C ALA A 57 14.75 47.34 -5.72
N ALA A 58 14.46 46.95 -4.48
CA ALA A 58 14.31 47.88 -3.36
C ALA A 58 15.63 48.57 -2.96
N ALA A 59 16.77 47.92 -3.18
CA ALA A 59 18.09 48.52 -2.96
C ALA A 59 18.33 49.76 -3.85
N THR A 60 17.66 49.86 -5.00
CA THR A 60 17.76 51.05 -5.88
C THR A 60 17.02 52.28 -5.34
N GLN A 61 16.11 52.11 -4.37
CA GLN A 61 15.26 53.18 -3.82
C GLN A 61 15.76 53.74 -2.48
N GLY A 62 16.85 53.20 -1.91
CA GLY A 62 17.47 53.67 -0.67
C GLY A 62 17.71 52.57 0.37
N THR A 63 18.42 52.91 1.45
CA THR A 63 18.88 51.93 2.46
C THR A 63 17.75 51.37 3.33
N VAL A 64 16.77 52.19 3.70
CA VAL A 64 15.62 51.77 4.53
C VAL A 64 14.72 50.74 3.83
N PRO A 65 14.24 50.95 2.58
CA PRO A 65 13.47 49.93 1.88
C PRO A 65 14.29 48.66 1.58
N ALA A 66 15.60 48.77 1.37
CA ALA A 66 16.49 47.62 1.20
C ALA A 66 16.57 46.73 2.45
N VAL A 67 16.70 47.34 3.64
CA VAL A 67 16.74 46.59 4.91
C VAL A 67 15.39 45.94 5.18
N ALA A 68 14.28 46.65 4.98
CA ALA A 68 12.95 46.11 5.21
C ALA A 68 12.63 44.91 4.29
N THR A 69 12.94 45.04 2.99
CA THR A 69 12.74 43.95 2.01
C THR A 69 13.72 42.80 2.21
N GLY A 70 14.97 43.07 2.60
CA GLY A 70 15.95 42.04 2.93
C GLY A 70 15.54 41.21 4.15
N VAL A 71 15.01 41.83 5.21
CA VAL A 71 14.48 41.11 6.38
C VAL A 71 13.24 40.30 6.01
N ALA A 72 12.32 40.86 5.23
CA ALA A 72 11.15 40.14 4.73
C ALA A 72 11.54 38.95 3.83
N GLY A 73 12.50 39.15 2.92
CA GLY A 73 13.04 38.11 2.05
C GLY A 73 13.73 37.01 2.84
N ALA A 74 14.57 37.36 3.83
CA ALA A 74 15.20 36.40 4.73
C ALA A 74 14.16 35.61 5.55
N ALA A 75 13.09 36.26 6.01
CA ALA A 75 11.98 35.59 6.69
C ALA A 75 11.23 34.62 5.77
N VAL A 76 10.97 35.01 4.51
CA VAL A 76 10.36 34.13 3.50
C VAL A 76 11.27 32.93 3.20
N VAL A 77 12.56 33.15 3.01
CA VAL A 77 13.56 32.07 2.81
C VAL A 77 13.63 31.16 4.03
N ALA A 78 13.65 31.72 5.25
CA ALA A 78 13.65 30.94 6.48
C ALA A 78 12.38 30.10 6.64
N VAL A 79 11.19 30.65 6.32
CA VAL A 79 9.91 29.93 6.40
C VAL A 79 9.79 28.87 5.31
N THR A 80 10.24 29.15 4.08
CA THR A 80 10.21 28.21 2.96
C THR A 80 11.21 27.07 3.13
N LEU A 81 12.36 27.36 3.76
CA LEU A 81 13.41 26.38 4.05
C LEU A 81 13.31 25.75 5.44
N ALA A 82 12.40 26.20 6.30
CA ALA A 82 12.20 25.64 7.62
C ALA A 82 11.79 24.17 7.53
N ARG A 83 12.74 23.30 7.89
CA ARG A 83 12.55 21.85 7.96
C ARG A 83 12.16 21.48 9.38
N ARG A 84 10.94 21.00 9.58
CA ARG A 84 10.51 20.44 10.86
C ARG A 84 10.02 19.01 10.62
N SER A 85 10.44 18.05 11.46
CA SER A 85 9.98 16.65 11.40
C SER A 85 10.15 15.96 10.02
N GLY A 86 11.16 16.33 9.25
CA GLY A 86 11.45 15.72 7.94
C GLY A 86 10.57 16.15 6.76
N ARG A 87 9.65 17.12 6.95
CA ARG A 87 8.81 17.71 5.89
C ARG A 87 9.00 19.23 5.83
N TRP A 88 8.90 19.81 4.64
CA TRP A 88 8.97 21.28 4.45
C TRP A 88 7.64 21.94 4.84
N TRP A 89 7.65 23.19 5.30
CA TRP A 89 6.43 23.88 5.73
C TRP A 89 5.40 24.04 4.60
N LEU A 90 5.87 24.30 3.37
CA LEU A 90 5.03 24.38 2.17
C LEU A 90 4.36 23.05 1.80
N GLU A 91 5.08 21.93 1.98
CA GLU A 91 4.54 20.59 1.77
C GLU A 91 3.37 20.34 2.73
N ARG A 92 3.51 20.74 4.01
CA ARG A 92 2.42 20.65 4.99
C ARG A 92 1.23 21.53 4.62
N TRP A 93 1.47 22.74 4.15
CA TRP A 93 0.41 23.66 3.77
C TRP A 93 -0.38 23.12 2.56
N MET A 94 0.30 22.62 1.52
CA MET A 94 -0.37 21.98 0.37
C MET A 94 -1.15 20.72 0.76
N MET A 95 -0.62 19.89 1.65
CA MET A 95 -1.35 18.75 2.21
C MET A 95 -2.60 19.20 2.99
N SER A 96 -2.51 20.29 3.75
CA SER A 96 -3.67 20.84 4.45
C SER A 96 -4.74 21.42 3.50
N VAL A 97 -4.34 21.98 2.35
CA VAL A 97 -5.27 22.51 1.33
C VAL A 97 -5.96 21.38 0.58
N THR A 98 -5.22 20.35 0.18
CA THR A 98 -5.81 19.15 -0.46
C THR A 98 -6.74 18.41 0.51
N GLN A 99 -6.35 18.27 1.77
CA GLN A 99 -7.20 17.73 2.83
C GLN A 99 -8.49 18.56 3.00
N ARG A 100 -8.41 19.90 2.99
CA ARG A 100 -9.59 20.78 3.06
C ARG A 100 -10.48 20.67 1.82
N ARG A 101 -9.91 20.49 0.62
CA ARG A 101 -10.67 20.26 -0.62
C ARG A 101 -11.40 18.92 -0.59
N ARG A 102 -10.75 17.85 -0.11
CA ARG A 102 -11.37 16.53 0.09
C ARG A 102 -12.55 16.58 1.06
N ARG A 103 -12.47 17.37 2.14
CA ARG A 103 -13.59 17.56 3.08
C ARG A 103 -14.83 18.24 2.48
N ARG A 104 -14.66 19.04 1.42
CA ARG A 104 -15.76 19.78 0.76
C ARG A 104 -16.54 18.92 -0.22
N ASN A 105 -15.91 17.90 -0.82
CA ASN A 105 -16.56 16.99 -1.74
C ASN A 105 -17.02 15.73 -1.00
N ARG A 106 -18.15 15.84 -0.29
CA ARG A 106 -18.80 14.67 0.30
C ARG A 106 -19.60 13.94 -0.79
N PRO A 107 -19.41 12.62 -0.98
CA PRO A 107 -20.24 11.86 -1.89
C PRO A 107 -21.70 11.87 -1.39
N VAL A 108 -22.65 12.03 -2.32
CA VAL A 108 -24.07 11.82 -2.03
C VAL A 108 -24.30 10.30 -1.90
N PRO A 109 -24.99 9.81 -0.86
CA PRO A 109 -25.27 8.38 -0.71
C PRO A 109 -26.10 7.85 -1.89
N HIS A 110 -25.58 6.82 -2.57
CA HIS A 110 -26.32 6.08 -3.60
C HIS A 110 -25.73 4.66 -3.69
N GLY A 111 -26.60 3.64 -3.57
CA GLY A 111 -26.23 2.23 -3.69
C GLY A 111 -25.85 1.54 -2.38
N ASP A 112 -24.99 0.52 -2.48
CA ASP A 112 -24.55 -0.33 -1.37
C ASP A 112 -23.93 0.51 -0.21
N PRO A 113 -24.33 0.28 1.06
CA PRO A 113 -23.76 0.96 2.21
C PRO A 113 -22.23 0.80 2.36
N ARG A 114 -21.66 -0.35 1.95
CA ARG A 114 -20.21 -0.60 1.99
C ARG A 114 -19.46 0.33 1.04
N VAL A 115 -19.97 0.47 -0.19
CA VAL A 115 -19.40 1.39 -1.20
C VAL A 115 -19.52 2.84 -0.71
N THR A 116 -20.66 3.20 -0.12
CA THR A 116 -20.85 4.55 0.46
C THR A 116 -19.84 4.85 1.56
N ALA A 117 -19.58 3.89 2.45
CA ALA A 117 -18.57 4.03 3.50
C ALA A 117 -17.15 4.17 2.92
N LEU A 118 -16.79 3.34 1.93
CA LEU A 118 -15.48 3.36 1.28
C LEU A 118 -15.23 4.62 0.45
N ARG A 119 -16.28 5.27 -0.08
CA ARG A 119 -16.18 6.56 -0.78
C ARG A 119 -15.72 7.72 0.10
N HIS A 120 -15.76 7.58 1.43
CA HIS A 120 -15.07 8.53 2.33
C HIS A 120 -13.55 8.48 2.22
N LEU A 121 -13.01 7.34 1.78
CA LEU A 121 -11.58 7.13 1.56
C LEU A 121 -11.20 7.32 0.09
N ALA A 122 -11.99 6.77 -0.83
CA ALA A 122 -11.77 6.82 -2.27
C ALA A 122 -13.07 7.26 -3.00
N PRO A 123 -13.26 8.56 -3.28
CA PRO A 123 -14.51 9.08 -3.83
C PRO A 123 -14.92 8.46 -5.17
N GLY A 124 -13.95 8.14 -6.03
CA GLY A 124 -14.16 7.51 -7.34
C GLY A 124 -14.38 5.99 -7.31
N LEU A 125 -14.53 5.37 -6.14
CA LEU A 125 -14.64 3.91 -6.05
C LEU A 125 -15.89 3.36 -6.75
N THR A 126 -15.65 2.44 -7.67
CA THR A 126 -16.65 1.55 -8.28
C THR A 126 -16.14 0.11 -8.26
N ALA A 127 -17.05 -0.88 -8.32
CA ALA A 127 -16.71 -2.29 -8.35
C ALA A 127 -17.69 -3.06 -9.26
N GLN A 128 -17.18 -4.04 -9.99
CA GLN A 128 -17.95 -4.89 -10.91
C GLN A 128 -17.37 -6.31 -10.94
N ASN A 129 -18.22 -7.30 -11.22
CA ASN A 129 -17.76 -8.67 -11.45
C ASN A 129 -17.32 -8.83 -12.90
N VAL A 130 -16.26 -9.59 -13.09
CA VAL A 130 -15.71 -9.95 -14.39
C VAL A 130 -15.53 -11.46 -14.43
N SER A 131 -16.13 -12.10 -15.43
CA SER A 131 -16.05 -13.54 -15.61
C SER A 131 -14.80 -13.91 -16.41
N VAL A 132 -13.89 -14.67 -15.82
CA VAL A 132 -12.66 -15.14 -16.48
C VAL A 132 -12.86 -16.59 -16.91
N GLY A 133 -13.29 -16.81 -18.15
CA GLY A 133 -13.55 -18.14 -18.71
C GLY A 133 -14.58 -18.93 -17.88
N ASP A 134 -14.32 -20.22 -17.64
CA ASP A 134 -15.19 -21.11 -16.83
C ASP A 134 -14.99 -20.96 -15.30
N SER A 135 -14.18 -20.00 -14.85
CA SER A 135 -13.87 -19.82 -13.42
C SER A 135 -14.83 -18.85 -12.72
N SER A 136 -14.92 -18.94 -11.39
CA SER A 136 -15.72 -18.05 -10.54
C SER A 136 -15.47 -16.57 -10.86
N ASP A 137 -16.52 -15.76 -10.83
CA ASP A 137 -16.45 -14.33 -11.06
C ASP A 137 -15.37 -13.66 -10.19
N ILE A 138 -14.57 -12.79 -10.80
CA ILE A 138 -13.54 -12.01 -10.13
C ILE A 138 -14.06 -10.58 -10.00
N GLY A 139 -14.07 -10.07 -8.77
CA GLY A 139 -14.39 -8.70 -8.46
C GLY A 139 -13.24 -7.78 -8.87
N VAL A 140 -13.53 -6.83 -9.76
CA VAL A 140 -12.62 -5.78 -10.17
C VAL A 140 -13.16 -4.44 -9.67
N ALA A 141 -12.33 -3.72 -8.92
CA ALA A 141 -12.63 -2.37 -8.48
C ALA A 141 -11.81 -1.35 -9.26
N ARG A 142 -12.38 -0.15 -9.38
CA ARG A 142 -11.75 1.01 -10.01
C ARG A 142 -11.80 2.17 -9.04
N ASP A 143 -10.68 2.90 -8.95
CA ASP A 143 -10.58 4.17 -8.23
C ASP A 143 -9.91 5.23 -9.13
N ASP A 144 -9.59 6.39 -8.55
CA ASP A 144 -9.00 7.54 -9.27
C ASP A 144 -7.61 7.27 -9.86
N ALA A 145 -6.91 6.22 -9.41
CA ALA A 145 -5.57 5.88 -9.88
C ALA A 145 -5.53 4.61 -10.75
N GLY A 146 -6.66 3.93 -11.00
CA GLY A 146 -6.71 2.74 -11.85
C GLY A 146 -7.57 1.59 -11.33
N TRP A 147 -7.30 0.40 -11.85
CA TRP A 147 -8.10 -0.81 -11.66
C TRP A 147 -7.34 -1.84 -10.85
N TYR A 148 -8.03 -2.58 -9.99
CA TYR A 148 -7.42 -3.62 -9.17
C TYR A 148 -8.39 -4.76 -8.86
N ALA A 149 -7.82 -5.93 -8.63
CA ALA A 149 -8.53 -7.13 -8.19
C ALA A 149 -7.75 -7.84 -7.09
N CYS A 150 -8.45 -8.54 -6.20
CA CYS A 150 -7.87 -9.10 -4.98
C CYS A 150 -8.16 -10.59 -4.84
N ALA A 151 -7.23 -11.32 -4.22
CA ALA A 151 -7.40 -12.68 -3.76
C ALA A 151 -7.08 -12.79 -2.27
N ALA A 152 -7.89 -13.54 -1.52
CA ALA A 152 -7.60 -13.91 -0.16
C ALA A 152 -6.67 -15.13 -0.14
N VAL A 153 -5.62 -15.06 0.68
CA VAL A 153 -4.68 -16.18 0.89
C VAL A 153 -5.05 -16.85 2.21
N SER A 154 -5.50 -18.10 2.13
CA SER A 154 -5.75 -18.90 3.32
C SER A 154 -4.42 -19.34 3.90
N THR A 155 -4.06 -18.78 5.06
CA THR A 155 -3.02 -19.38 5.89
C THR A 155 -3.65 -20.56 6.61
N GLY A 156 -3.45 -21.77 6.09
CA GLY A 156 -3.78 -22.98 6.85
C GLY A 156 -3.08 -22.94 8.21
N ARG A 157 -3.56 -23.73 9.19
CA ARG A 157 -2.88 -23.90 10.49
C ARG A 157 -1.39 -24.16 10.23
N ARG A 158 -0.53 -23.17 10.50
CA ARG A 158 0.93 -23.34 10.39
C ARG A 158 1.32 -24.54 11.24
N ARG A 159 1.75 -25.62 10.61
CA ARG A 159 2.34 -26.74 11.33
C ARG A 159 3.66 -26.24 11.91
N LYS A 160 3.96 -26.61 13.16
CA LYS A 160 5.24 -26.25 13.80
C LYS A 160 6.39 -26.68 12.86
N GLY A 161 7.17 -25.71 12.36
CA GLY A 161 8.25 -25.93 11.38
C GLY A 161 7.94 -25.55 9.92
N ASP A 162 6.75 -25.05 9.61
CA ASP A 162 6.41 -24.56 8.27
C ASP A 162 6.91 -23.10 8.09
N ASP A 163 8.14 -22.97 7.59
CA ASP A 163 8.81 -21.68 7.32
C ASP A 163 8.48 -21.13 5.92
N ARG A 164 7.28 -21.44 5.40
CA ARG A 164 6.86 -21.04 4.06
C ARG A 164 6.55 -19.56 4.02
N THR A 165 7.54 -18.75 3.67
CA THR A 165 7.39 -17.35 3.28
C THR A 165 6.75 -17.23 1.90
N LEU A 166 5.83 -16.28 1.72
CA LEU A 166 5.21 -16.04 0.42
C LEU A 166 6.30 -15.84 -0.65
N PRO A 167 6.20 -16.47 -1.83
CA PRO A 167 7.25 -16.46 -2.84
C PRO A 167 7.20 -15.15 -3.65
N LEU A 168 7.46 -14.01 -2.99
CA LEU A 168 7.30 -12.67 -3.56
C LEU A 168 8.03 -12.52 -4.89
N ASP A 169 9.26 -13.03 -5.00
CA ASP A 169 10.07 -12.95 -6.21
C ASP A 169 9.39 -13.66 -7.40
N GLN A 170 8.78 -14.83 -7.17
CA GLN A 170 8.05 -15.56 -8.21
C GLN A 170 6.78 -14.82 -8.64
N LEU A 171 6.10 -14.14 -7.71
CA LEU A 171 4.90 -13.36 -8.02
C LEU A 171 5.24 -12.11 -8.83
N VAL A 172 6.33 -11.43 -8.46
CA VAL A 172 6.79 -10.24 -9.19
C VAL A 172 7.31 -10.63 -10.58
N ALA A 173 8.08 -11.72 -10.69
CA ALA A 173 8.50 -12.25 -11.99
C ALA A 173 7.29 -12.62 -12.88
N THR A 174 6.29 -13.30 -12.30
CA THR A 174 5.04 -13.63 -13.00
C THR A 174 4.33 -12.38 -13.54
N LEU A 175 4.38 -11.27 -12.78
CA LEU A 175 3.79 -10.00 -13.18
C LEU A 175 4.63 -9.30 -14.25
N ALA A 176 5.95 -9.28 -14.09
CA ALA A 176 6.90 -8.70 -15.05
C ALA A 176 6.84 -9.39 -16.43
N ASP A 177 6.72 -10.71 -16.46
CA ASP A 177 6.60 -11.52 -17.69
C ASP A 177 5.39 -11.14 -18.57
N THR A 178 4.42 -10.43 -18.02
CA THR A 178 3.23 -9.98 -18.77
C THR A 178 3.48 -8.74 -19.61
N GLY A 179 4.60 -8.04 -19.36
CA GLY A 179 4.95 -6.79 -20.03
C GLY A 179 3.95 -5.65 -19.82
N GLN A 180 3.02 -5.78 -18.85
CA GLN A 180 1.96 -4.81 -18.67
C GLN A 180 2.48 -3.54 -17.97
N PRO A 181 2.41 -2.36 -18.60
CA PRO A 181 2.90 -1.12 -18.03
C PRO A 181 2.05 -0.74 -16.79
N GLY A 182 2.73 -0.31 -15.72
CA GLY A 182 2.05 0.12 -14.50
C GLY A 182 1.44 -1.02 -13.67
N ALA A 183 1.83 -2.27 -13.92
CA ALA A 183 1.41 -3.40 -13.10
C ALA A 183 2.06 -3.37 -11.71
N VAL A 184 1.23 -3.42 -10.67
CA VAL A 184 1.64 -3.37 -9.27
C VAL A 184 1.03 -4.55 -8.53
N LEU A 185 1.87 -5.24 -7.75
CA LEU A 185 1.47 -6.28 -6.81
C LEU A 185 1.45 -5.70 -5.41
N GLN A 186 0.39 -5.93 -4.65
CA GLN A 186 0.33 -5.61 -3.24
C GLN A 186 0.06 -6.86 -2.43
N VAL A 187 0.77 -7.02 -1.32
CA VAL A 187 0.51 -8.03 -0.29
C VAL A 187 0.14 -7.31 0.99
N VAL A 188 -1.07 -7.57 1.49
CA VAL A 188 -1.58 -6.97 2.74
C VAL A 188 -1.73 -8.07 3.79
N SER A 189 -1.09 -7.90 4.94
CA SER A 189 -1.27 -8.74 6.12
C SER A 189 -1.94 -7.91 7.22
N LEU A 190 -3.18 -8.26 7.53
CA LEU A 190 -3.93 -7.67 8.62
C LEU A 190 -3.95 -8.60 9.81
N THR A 191 -3.60 -8.06 10.97
CA THR A 191 -3.48 -8.81 12.21
C THR A 191 -4.32 -8.14 13.29
N VAL A 192 -5.18 -8.94 13.92
CA VAL A 192 -5.93 -8.56 15.13
C VAL A 192 -5.35 -9.39 16.28
N PRO A 193 -4.66 -8.79 17.26
CA PRO A 193 -4.04 -9.55 18.32
C PRO A 193 -5.07 -10.16 19.27
N ALA A 194 -4.68 -11.21 19.97
CA ALA A 194 -5.41 -11.74 21.11
C ALA A 194 -4.83 -11.19 22.42
N PRO A 195 -5.66 -10.90 23.44
CA PRO A 195 -7.13 -10.87 23.41
C PRO A 195 -7.63 -9.69 22.57
N GLY A 196 -8.68 -9.91 21.77
CA GLY A 196 -9.26 -8.86 20.94
C GLY A 196 -9.97 -7.78 21.77
N MET A 197 -10.22 -6.61 21.18
CA MET A 197 -10.87 -5.47 21.85
C MET A 197 -12.26 -5.78 22.44
N ASP A 198 -12.99 -6.72 21.84
CA ASP A 198 -14.31 -7.11 22.34
C ASP A 198 -14.24 -8.04 23.56
N THR A 199 -13.03 -8.44 23.97
CA THR A 199 -12.78 -9.19 25.20
C THR A 199 -12.67 -8.23 26.38
N PRO A 200 -13.55 -8.29 27.39
CA PRO A 200 -13.45 -7.41 28.55
C PRO A 200 -12.09 -7.55 29.25
N PRO A 201 -11.46 -6.44 29.71
CA PRO A 201 -10.13 -6.48 30.34
C PRO A 201 -10.04 -7.39 31.57
N ALA A 202 -11.15 -7.51 32.31
CA ALA A 202 -11.29 -8.34 33.50
C ALA A 202 -11.74 -9.78 33.19
N SER A 203 -11.89 -10.17 31.92
CA SER A 203 -12.33 -11.52 31.57
C SER A 203 -11.30 -12.57 31.98
N HIS A 204 -11.78 -13.68 32.54
CA HIS A 204 -10.93 -14.83 32.90
C HIS A 204 -10.21 -15.42 31.68
N ALA A 205 -10.83 -15.37 30.49
CA ALA A 205 -10.21 -15.80 29.24
C ALA A 205 -9.00 -14.92 28.86
N GLY A 206 -9.13 -13.59 28.97
CA GLY A 206 -8.04 -12.66 28.70
C GLY A 206 -6.89 -12.78 29.72
N GLN A 207 -7.21 -13.06 30.98
CA GLN A 207 -6.20 -13.33 32.02
C GLN A 207 -5.47 -14.65 31.78
N SER A 208 -6.20 -15.74 31.50
CA SER A 208 -5.65 -17.06 31.20
C SER A 208 -4.74 -17.02 29.95
N TYR A 209 -5.16 -16.34 28.89
CA TYR A 209 -4.34 -16.15 27.70
C TYR A 209 -3.02 -15.43 28.02
N ARG A 210 -3.05 -14.35 28.81
CA ARG A 210 -1.84 -13.63 29.24
C ARG A 210 -0.92 -14.50 30.09
N GLN A 211 -1.47 -15.32 31.00
CA GLN A 211 -0.70 -16.28 31.80
C GLN A 211 -0.05 -17.37 30.93
N LEU A 212 -0.75 -17.86 29.91
CA LEU A 212 -0.18 -18.81 28.96
C LEU A 212 0.97 -18.17 28.17
N LEU A 213 0.82 -16.93 27.71
CA LEU A 213 1.90 -16.22 27.00
C LEU A 213 3.16 -16.06 27.85
N THR A 214 3.02 -15.80 29.15
CA THR A 214 4.20 -15.75 30.06
C THR A 214 4.93 -17.09 30.13
N GLY A 215 4.23 -18.21 29.98
CA GLY A 215 4.81 -19.56 29.94
C GLY A 215 5.45 -19.95 28.61
N PHE A 216 5.01 -19.36 27.49
CA PHE A 216 5.50 -19.65 26.13
C PHE A 216 6.50 -18.62 25.57
N GLY A 217 7.09 -17.78 26.43
CA GLY A 217 8.13 -16.83 26.00
C GLY A 217 7.59 -15.56 25.32
N ALA A 218 6.36 -15.15 25.66
CA ALA A 218 5.73 -13.90 25.21
C ALA A 218 5.50 -13.75 23.69
N VAL A 219 5.52 -14.84 22.92
CA VAL A 219 5.15 -14.81 21.49
C VAL A 219 3.64 -14.66 21.36
N ALA A 220 3.16 -13.43 21.14
CA ALA A 220 1.74 -13.13 20.98
C ALA A 220 1.18 -13.84 19.75
N VAL A 221 0.21 -14.74 19.96
CA VAL A 221 -0.51 -15.41 18.87
C VAL A 221 -1.71 -14.55 18.50
N PRO A 222 -1.85 -14.08 17.26
CA PRO A 222 -2.96 -13.24 16.88
C PRO A 222 -4.30 -13.98 16.98
N ALA A 223 -5.36 -13.26 17.36
CA ALA A 223 -6.73 -13.80 17.36
C ALA A 223 -7.16 -14.10 15.92
N HIS A 224 -6.81 -13.20 15.00
CA HIS A 224 -7.15 -13.30 13.60
C HIS A 224 -6.03 -12.71 12.74
N ARG A 225 -5.69 -13.40 11.65
CA ARG A 225 -4.77 -12.90 10.63
C ARG A 225 -5.37 -13.16 9.25
N SER A 226 -5.56 -12.09 8.49
CA SER A 226 -5.99 -12.14 7.11
C SER A 226 -4.84 -11.69 6.20
N ILE A 227 -4.67 -12.40 5.08
CA ILE A 227 -3.67 -12.05 4.06
C ILE A 227 -4.38 -11.91 2.72
N TRP A 228 -4.11 -10.82 2.04
CA TRP A 228 -4.62 -10.55 0.70
C TRP A 228 -3.48 -10.26 -0.26
N ILE A 229 -3.71 -10.64 -1.51
CA ILE A 229 -2.84 -10.31 -2.64
C ILE A 229 -3.68 -9.59 -3.66
N THR A 230 -3.25 -8.38 -4.01
CA THR A 230 -3.97 -7.50 -4.93
C THR A 230 -3.08 -7.20 -6.12
N VAL A 231 -3.63 -7.30 -7.32
CA VAL A 231 -2.98 -6.85 -8.55
C VAL A 231 -3.67 -5.59 -9.02
N ARG A 232 -2.88 -4.60 -9.44
CA ARG A 232 -3.36 -3.30 -9.88
C ARG A 232 -2.68 -2.88 -11.17
N LEU A 233 -3.44 -2.21 -12.03
CA LEU A 233 -2.94 -1.44 -13.16
C LEU A 233 -3.12 0.05 -12.91
N ASP A 234 -2.01 0.80 -12.98
CA ASP A 234 -2.00 2.26 -12.86
C ASP A 234 -2.56 2.92 -14.13
N ALA A 235 -3.59 3.75 -13.97
CA ALA A 235 -4.26 4.38 -15.10
C ALA A 235 -3.37 5.36 -15.87
N GLN A 236 -2.44 6.04 -15.18
CA GLN A 236 -1.55 7.01 -15.82
C GLN A 236 -0.49 6.27 -16.65
N ALA A 237 0.16 5.25 -16.08
CA ALA A 237 1.16 4.45 -16.78
C ALA A 237 0.56 3.72 -18.00
N LEU A 238 -0.69 3.23 -17.88
CA LEU A 238 -1.39 2.64 -19.00
C LEU A 238 -1.69 3.67 -20.10
N ALA A 239 -2.17 4.86 -19.72
CA ALA A 239 -2.45 5.92 -20.68
C ALA A 239 -1.19 6.40 -21.41
N GLU A 240 -0.05 6.51 -20.71
CA GLU A 240 1.23 6.86 -21.31
C GLU A 240 1.68 5.81 -22.34
N ALA A 241 1.55 4.51 -22.02
CA ALA A 241 1.91 3.44 -22.94
C ALA A 241 0.99 3.32 -24.17
N VAL A 242 -0.32 3.56 -24.02
CA VAL A 242 -1.28 3.52 -25.14
C VAL A 242 -1.11 4.71 -26.11
N VAL A 243 -0.52 5.82 -25.67
CA VAL A 243 -0.15 6.91 -26.59
C VAL A 243 1.00 6.46 -27.52
N ASP A 244 1.88 5.58 -27.03
CA ASP A 244 3.01 5.06 -27.80
C ASP A 244 2.60 3.85 -28.68
N GLU A 245 1.62 3.05 -28.24
CA GLU A 245 1.11 1.87 -28.94
C GLU A 245 -0.32 2.09 -29.45
N HIS A 246 -0.52 2.07 -30.77
CA HIS A 246 -1.84 2.28 -31.39
C HIS A 246 -2.83 1.15 -31.03
N GLY A 247 -3.56 1.29 -29.92
CA GLY A 247 -4.93 0.77 -29.78
C GLY A 247 -5.19 -0.37 -28.79
N THR A 248 -4.92 -0.19 -27.50
CA THR A 248 -5.67 -0.95 -26.47
C THR A 248 -6.94 -0.19 -26.11
N ALA A 249 -8.12 -0.81 -26.29
CA ALA A 249 -9.38 -0.22 -25.87
C ALA A 249 -9.48 -0.21 -24.34
N LEU A 250 -9.78 0.95 -23.74
CA LEU A 250 -9.88 1.12 -22.29
C LEU A 250 -10.98 0.25 -21.63
N ASP A 251 -11.92 -0.26 -22.43
CA ASP A 251 -13.03 -1.09 -21.95
C ASP A 251 -12.58 -2.50 -21.54
N ASP A 252 -11.44 -2.99 -22.03
CA ASP A 252 -10.91 -4.34 -21.76
C ASP A 252 -10.00 -4.40 -20.51
N VAL A 253 -9.75 -3.26 -19.86
CA VAL A 253 -8.85 -3.17 -18.70
C VAL A 253 -9.33 -4.02 -17.51
N PRO A 254 -10.63 -4.10 -17.18
CA PRO A 254 -11.11 -4.98 -16.11
C PRO A 254 -10.78 -6.46 -16.36
N ASP A 255 -10.96 -6.94 -17.60
CA ASP A 255 -10.63 -8.31 -18.01
C ASP A 255 -9.12 -8.57 -17.89
N LEU A 256 -8.30 -7.60 -18.30
CA LEU A 256 -6.85 -7.67 -18.16
C LEU A 256 -6.43 -7.79 -16.69
N VAL A 257 -6.95 -6.95 -15.80
CA VAL A 257 -6.65 -7.03 -14.35
C VAL A 257 -7.07 -8.38 -13.78
N ALA A 258 -8.26 -8.87 -14.15
CA ALA A 258 -8.75 -10.18 -13.70
C ALA A 258 -7.84 -11.33 -14.19
N ALA A 259 -7.38 -11.27 -15.44
CA ALA A 259 -6.43 -12.23 -16.00
C ALA A 259 -5.06 -12.20 -15.30
N LEU A 260 -4.55 -11.00 -14.95
CA LEU A 260 -3.31 -10.86 -14.19
C LEU A 260 -3.44 -11.45 -12.79
N LEU A 261 -4.54 -11.17 -12.07
CA LEU A 261 -4.82 -11.78 -10.77
C LEU A 261 -4.93 -13.31 -10.88
N HIS A 262 -5.63 -13.81 -11.90
CA HIS A 262 -5.75 -15.25 -12.13
C HIS A 262 -4.37 -15.90 -12.32
N ARG A 263 -3.46 -15.25 -13.06
CA ARG A 263 -2.09 -15.73 -13.24
C ARG A 263 -1.30 -15.75 -11.92
N VAL A 264 -1.36 -14.67 -11.14
CA VAL A 264 -0.71 -14.58 -9.82
C VAL A 264 -1.23 -15.65 -8.86
N THR A 265 -2.55 -15.84 -8.79
CA THR A 265 -3.14 -16.89 -7.94
C THR A 265 -2.78 -18.30 -8.40
N LYS A 266 -2.65 -18.54 -9.71
CA LYS A 266 -2.14 -19.80 -10.24
C LYS A 266 -0.69 -20.07 -9.83
N THR A 267 0.18 -19.06 -9.85
CA THR A 267 1.56 -19.16 -9.36
C THR A 267 1.58 -19.51 -7.86
N LEU A 268 0.76 -18.85 -7.05
CA LEU A 268 0.64 -19.17 -5.61
C LEU A 268 0.19 -20.60 -5.34
N ARG A 269 -0.83 -21.09 -6.08
CA ARG A 269 -1.31 -22.47 -5.93
C ARG A 269 -0.23 -23.49 -6.30
N ARG A 270 0.57 -23.22 -7.33
CA ARG A 270 1.73 -24.05 -7.69
C ARG A 270 2.81 -24.06 -6.60
N ALA A 271 2.99 -22.95 -5.90
CA ALA A 271 3.87 -22.86 -4.74
C ALA A 271 3.27 -23.46 -3.45
N GLY A 272 2.06 -24.04 -3.51
CA GLY A 272 1.41 -24.74 -2.40
C GLY A 272 0.57 -23.84 -1.48
N TYR A 273 0.25 -22.61 -1.89
CA TYR A 273 -0.65 -21.71 -1.15
C TYR A 273 -2.09 -21.83 -1.64
N SER A 274 -3.05 -21.79 -0.72
CA SER A 274 -4.46 -21.62 -1.08
C SER A 274 -4.77 -20.14 -1.27
N ALA A 275 -4.97 -19.72 -2.51
CA ALA A 275 -5.35 -18.36 -2.86
C ALA A 275 -6.70 -18.37 -3.59
N GLN A 276 -7.70 -17.69 -3.04
CA GLN A 276 -9.05 -17.60 -3.61
C GLN A 276 -9.26 -16.18 -4.16
N PRO A 277 -9.44 -15.99 -5.48
CA PRO A 277 -9.92 -14.72 -6.04
C PRO A 277 -11.24 -14.31 -5.37
N LEU A 278 -11.37 -13.04 -5.04
CA LEU A 278 -12.59 -12.49 -4.44
C LEU A 278 -13.51 -11.99 -5.56
N ASP A 279 -14.81 -12.27 -5.41
CA ASP A 279 -15.87 -11.59 -6.15
C ASP A 279 -16.07 -10.15 -5.62
N VAL A 280 -16.98 -9.37 -6.20
CA VAL A 280 -17.26 -8.00 -5.74
C VAL A 280 -17.65 -7.96 -4.26
N ASP A 281 -18.48 -8.88 -3.79
CA ASP A 281 -18.92 -8.89 -2.40
C ASP A 281 -17.76 -9.17 -1.43
N GLY A 282 -16.97 -10.21 -1.71
CA GLY A 282 -15.78 -10.54 -0.94
C GLY A 282 -14.73 -9.44 -0.99
N LEU A 283 -14.59 -8.73 -2.13
CA LEU A 283 -13.70 -7.58 -2.26
C LEU A 283 -14.16 -6.41 -1.39
N LEU A 284 -15.44 -6.04 -1.45
CA LEU A 284 -16.01 -4.96 -0.65
C LEU A 284 -15.95 -5.28 0.86
N ASP A 285 -16.17 -6.53 1.25
CA ASP A 285 -16.03 -6.98 2.63
C ASP A 285 -14.58 -6.91 3.10
N ALA A 286 -13.63 -7.38 2.29
CA ALA A 286 -12.20 -7.28 2.60
C ALA A 286 -11.74 -5.82 2.77
N LEU A 287 -12.21 -4.92 1.90
CA LEU A 287 -11.91 -3.49 1.98
C LEU A 287 -12.54 -2.83 3.22
N THR A 288 -13.81 -3.12 3.50
CA THR A 288 -14.55 -2.55 4.63
C THR A 288 -13.95 -3.02 5.96
N HIS A 289 -13.64 -4.32 6.05
CA HIS A 289 -12.98 -4.92 7.21
C HIS A 289 -11.58 -4.32 7.43
N SER A 290 -10.75 -4.29 6.37
CA SER A 290 -9.41 -3.71 6.45
C SER A 290 -9.44 -2.23 6.83
N CYS A 291 -10.39 -1.46 6.34
CA CYS A 291 -10.49 -0.03 6.64
C CYS A 291 -11.17 0.29 7.98
N ASP A 292 -11.64 -0.71 8.73
CA ASP A 292 -12.42 -0.52 9.97
C ASP A 292 -13.66 0.37 9.73
N LEU A 293 -14.37 0.07 8.64
CA LEU A 293 -15.56 0.80 8.19
C LEU A 293 -16.85 -0.01 8.30
N GLU A 294 -16.80 -1.17 8.96
CA GLU A 294 -17.95 -2.05 9.15
C GLU A 294 -19.12 -1.29 9.80
N THR A 295 -20.32 -1.56 9.30
CA THR A 295 -21.54 -0.97 9.86
C THR A 295 -21.87 -1.71 11.16
N PRO A 296 -22.10 -1.01 12.28
CA PRO A 296 -22.48 -1.66 13.53
C PRO A 296 -23.76 -2.48 13.35
N THR A 297 -23.77 -3.70 13.87
CA THR A 297 -24.95 -4.58 13.86
C THR A 297 -26.10 -4.01 14.72
N VAL A 298 -25.78 -3.12 15.67
CA VAL A 298 -26.77 -2.49 16.57
C VAL A 298 -26.86 -0.97 16.29
N PRO A 299 -27.98 -0.49 15.71
CA PRO A 299 -28.22 0.95 15.52
C PRO A 299 -28.18 1.70 16.86
N GLY A 300 -27.47 2.84 16.90
CA GLY A 300 -27.42 3.70 18.10
C GLY A 300 -26.28 3.43 19.08
N THR A 301 -25.43 2.42 18.83
CA THR A 301 -24.14 2.32 19.53
C THR A 301 -23.21 3.43 19.02
N GLY A 302 -23.08 4.49 19.83
CA GLY A 302 -22.40 5.73 19.47
C GLY A 302 -20.97 5.52 18.99
N GLY A 303 -20.76 5.70 17.70
CA GLY A 303 -19.46 5.91 17.07
C GLY A 303 -19.49 7.23 16.29
N GLY A 304 -18.37 7.95 16.28
CA GLY A 304 -18.25 9.19 15.50
C GLY A 304 -18.24 8.92 13.99
N GLU A 305 -18.55 9.92 13.17
CA GLU A 305 -18.30 9.81 11.73
C GLU A 305 -16.80 9.65 11.45
N PRO A 306 -16.41 8.84 10.44
CA PRO A 306 -15.03 8.77 9.99
C PRO A 306 -14.48 10.16 9.68
N ARG A 307 -13.34 10.51 10.27
CA ARG A 307 -12.77 11.84 10.15
C ARG A 307 -11.25 11.81 10.22
N GLU A 308 -10.62 12.63 9.40
CA GLU A 308 -9.17 12.78 9.44
C GLU A 308 -8.76 13.88 10.43
N GLU A 309 -7.65 13.70 11.12
CA GLU A 309 -6.87 14.72 11.80
C GLU A 309 -5.47 14.79 11.18
N TRP A 310 -4.67 15.78 11.56
CA TRP A 310 -3.32 15.89 11.02
C TRP A 310 -2.47 14.64 11.30
N SER A 311 -2.49 14.11 12.53
CA SER A 311 -1.60 13.01 12.93
C SER A 311 -2.25 11.63 12.96
N ARG A 312 -3.55 11.53 12.64
CA ARG A 312 -4.33 10.29 12.70
C ARG A 312 -5.59 10.38 11.88
N TRP A 313 -6.14 9.24 11.51
CA TRP A 313 -7.49 9.11 10.98
C TRP A 313 -8.36 8.39 12.01
N HIS A 314 -9.60 8.83 12.19
CA HIS A 314 -10.55 8.17 13.09
C HIS A 314 -11.57 7.41 12.26
N SER A 315 -11.71 6.13 12.56
CA SER A 315 -12.90 5.36 12.19
C SER A 315 -14.03 5.67 13.19
N ARG A 316 -15.06 4.83 13.21
CA ARG A 316 -16.13 4.93 14.20
C ARG A 316 -15.67 4.62 15.62
N ARG A 317 -14.73 3.69 15.78
CA ARG A 317 -14.31 3.13 17.09
C ARG A 317 -12.83 3.36 17.41
N LEU A 318 -11.97 3.42 16.40
CA LEU A 318 -10.52 3.42 16.56
C LEU A 318 -9.91 4.67 15.95
N ALA A 319 -8.78 5.07 16.51
CA ALA A 319 -7.87 6.00 15.85
C ALA A 319 -6.78 5.17 15.16
N HIS A 320 -6.48 5.53 13.92
CA HIS A 320 -5.51 4.90 13.04
C HIS A 320 -4.36 5.86 12.79
N ARG A 321 -3.15 5.32 12.72
CA ARG A 321 -1.97 6.04 12.23
C ARG A 321 -1.21 5.18 11.27
N THR A 322 -0.93 5.73 10.09
CA THR A 322 -0.19 5.04 9.05
C THR A 322 1.22 5.61 8.91
N PHE A 323 2.17 4.70 8.71
CA PHE A 323 3.57 4.96 8.54
C PHE A 323 4.04 4.40 7.20
N TRP A 324 4.98 5.11 6.58
CA TRP A 324 5.76 4.63 5.46
C TRP A 324 7.05 3.99 5.97
N VAL A 325 7.46 2.85 5.42
CA VAL A 325 8.77 2.25 5.70
C VAL A 325 9.85 3.03 4.94
N ARG A 326 10.47 4.00 5.62
CA ARG A 326 11.46 4.92 5.05
C ARG A 326 12.79 4.24 4.80
N ARG A 327 13.18 3.35 5.72
CA ARG A 327 14.36 2.51 5.61
C ARG A 327 13.93 1.08 5.87
N TRP A 328 14.29 0.20 4.95
CA TRP A 328 14.10 -1.22 5.10
C TRP A 328 15.30 -1.84 5.79
N PRO A 329 15.09 -2.90 6.59
CA PRO A 329 16.16 -3.71 7.09
C PRO A 329 16.76 -4.56 5.96
N ALA A 330 17.82 -5.31 6.26
CA ALA A 330 18.35 -6.30 5.33
C ALA A 330 17.25 -7.34 4.97
N SER A 331 17.36 -7.96 3.79
CA SER A 331 16.30 -8.83 3.25
C SER A 331 15.97 -10.02 4.15
N ASP A 332 16.97 -10.58 4.83
CA ASP A 332 16.84 -11.65 5.82
C ASP A 332 16.12 -11.19 7.11
N GLN A 333 16.09 -9.88 7.38
CA GLN A 333 15.47 -9.27 8.56
C GLN A 333 14.07 -8.68 8.30
N ILE A 334 13.59 -8.70 7.04
CA ILE A 334 12.23 -8.24 6.72
C ILE A 334 11.17 -9.04 7.49
N GLY A 335 11.36 -10.34 7.66
CA GLY A 335 10.47 -11.19 8.47
C GLY A 335 10.36 -10.70 9.91
N ALA A 336 11.48 -10.34 10.53
CA ALA A 336 11.53 -9.82 11.89
C ALA A 336 10.77 -8.49 12.03
N LEU A 337 10.84 -7.60 11.03
CA LEU A 337 10.03 -6.38 11.00
C LEU A 337 8.54 -6.69 10.95
N LEU A 338 8.13 -7.61 10.07
CA LEU A 338 6.72 -8.00 9.95
C LEU A 338 6.19 -8.60 11.25
N ASP A 339 6.97 -9.45 11.91
CA ASP A 339 6.61 -10.07 13.18
C ASP A 339 6.58 -9.04 14.32
N ALA A 340 7.52 -8.09 14.35
CA ALA A 340 7.56 -7.00 15.31
C ALA A 340 6.31 -6.10 15.23
N VAL A 341 5.85 -5.80 14.00
CA VAL A 341 4.61 -5.04 13.80
C VAL A 341 3.39 -5.88 14.17
N ALA A 342 3.34 -7.15 13.76
CA ALA A 342 2.22 -8.04 14.05
C ALA A 342 2.03 -8.32 15.56
N THR A 343 3.10 -8.25 16.35
CA THR A 343 3.09 -8.46 17.81
C THR A 343 2.91 -7.17 18.62
N THR A 344 2.80 -6.02 17.95
CA THR A 344 2.51 -4.74 18.62
C THR A 344 1.12 -4.79 19.29
N PRO A 345 0.96 -4.31 20.54
CA PRO A 345 -0.30 -4.36 21.30
C PRO A 345 -1.32 -3.31 20.80
N SER A 346 -1.74 -3.47 19.55
CA SER A 346 -2.73 -2.64 18.86
C SER A 346 -4.12 -3.28 18.90
N ALA A 347 -5.19 -2.55 18.61
CA ALA A 347 -6.47 -3.17 18.28
C ALA A 347 -6.41 -3.88 16.92
N MET A 348 -5.61 -3.33 16.00
CA MET A 348 -5.45 -3.80 14.63
C MET A 348 -4.10 -3.32 14.09
N SER A 349 -3.39 -4.19 13.39
CA SER A 349 -2.15 -3.86 12.67
C SER A 349 -2.22 -4.36 11.24
N SER A 350 -2.03 -3.47 10.27
CA SER A 350 -1.93 -3.81 8.85
C SER A 350 -0.52 -3.51 8.34
N VAL A 351 0.06 -4.46 7.63
CA VAL A 351 1.28 -4.23 6.84
C VAL A 351 0.95 -4.46 5.37
N ALA A 352 1.20 -3.46 4.54
CA ALA A 352 1.04 -3.54 3.10
C ALA A 352 2.41 -3.39 2.42
N LEU A 353 2.82 -4.44 1.70
CA LEU A 353 3.98 -4.44 0.81
C LEU A 353 3.48 -4.18 -0.60
N ILE A 354 4.03 -3.18 -1.27
CA ILE A 354 3.68 -2.81 -2.64
C ILE A 354 4.94 -3.01 -3.49
N LEU A 355 4.84 -3.86 -4.50
CA LEU A 355 5.92 -4.28 -5.37
C LEU A 355 5.56 -3.94 -6.81
N ALA A 356 6.45 -3.24 -7.51
CA ALA A 356 6.31 -2.97 -8.93
C ALA A 356 7.58 -3.43 -9.67
N PRO A 357 7.47 -4.14 -10.80
CA PRO A 357 8.63 -4.39 -11.67
C PRO A 357 9.27 -3.08 -12.11
N GLU A 358 10.60 -2.98 -12.10
CA GLU A 358 11.28 -1.82 -12.68
C GLU A 358 11.27 -1.88 -14.23
N PRO A 359 11.16 -0.73 -14.94
CA PRO A 359 11.02 -0.71 -16.39
C PRO A 359 12.22 -1.28 -17.16
N ASP A 360 13.41 -1.25 -16.55
CA ASP A 360 14.65 -1.79 -17.10
C ASP A 360 14.79 -3.32 -16.86
N GLY A 361 13.84 -3.93 -16.17
CA GLY A 361 13.79 -5.37 -15.92
C GLY A 361 14.81 -5.88 -14.89
N ASN A 362 15.59 -4.99 -14.28
CA ASN A 362 16.74 -5.35 -13.42
C ASN A 362 16.46 -5.13 -11.92
N GLY A 363 15.19 -5.17 -11.52
CA GLY A 363 14.81 -4.90 -10.14
C GLY A 363 13.31 -4.86 -9.86
N VAL A 364 13.02 -4.67 -8.58
CA VAL A 364 11.66 -4.53 -8.03
C VAL A 364 11.64 -3.30 -7.13
N ASP A 365 10.73 -2.36 -7.40
CA ASP A 365 10.44 -1.25 -6.51
C ASP A 365 9.59 -1.75 -5.33
N LEU A 366 10.20 -1.84 -4.15
CA LEU A 366 9.53 -2.24 -2.91
C LEU A 366 9.17 -1.02 -2.04
N ARG A 367 7.88 -0.91 -1.73
CA ARG A 367 7.30 0.10 -0.84
C ARG A 367 6.51 -0.56 0.28
N GLY A 368 6.41 0.11 1.43
CA GLY A 368 5.80 -0.48 2.62
C GLY A 368 5.00 0.53 3.41
N LEU A 369 3.78 0.13 3.78
CA LEU A 369 2.94 0.86 4.72
C LEU A 369 2.70 0.00 5.97
N VAL A 370 2.80 0.62 7.12
CA VAL A 370 2.43 0.05 8.42
C VAL A 370 1.32 0.91 8.99
N ARG A 371 0.13 0.33 9.20
CA ARG A 371 -0.99 0.99 9.86
C ARG A 371 -1.28 0.33 11.19
N LEU A 372 -1.39 1.16 12.22
CA LEU A 372 -1.75 0.74 13.57
C LEU A 372 -3.07 1.41 13.94
N ALA A 373 -3.98 0.66 14.53
CA ALA A 373 -5.21 1.17 15.10
C ALA A 373 -5.33 0.79 16.58
N ALA A 374 -5.86 1.71 17.37
CA ALA A 374 -6.12 1.52 18.80
C ALA A 374 -7.21 2.51 19.25
N PRO A 375 -7.79 2.34 20.45
CA PRO A 375 -8.53 3.43 21.08
C PRO A 375 -7.72 4.74 21.04
N ALA A 376 -8.39 5.86 20.78
CA ALA A 376 -7.74 7.17 20.64
C ALA A 376 -6.73 7.54 21.76
N PRO A 377 -6.97 7.25 23.06
CA PRO A 377 -5.97 7.53 24.10
C PRO A 377 -4.75 6.60 24.07
N GLU A 378 -4.89 5.40 23.51
CA GLU A 378 -3.84 4.35 23.49
C GLU A 378 -2.98 4.38 22.23
N LEU A 379 -3.43 5.06 21.17
CA LEU A 379 -2.74 5.08 19.87
C LEU A 379 -1.28 5.57 19.96
N ASN A 380 -0.99 6.59 20.76
CA ASN A 380 0.36 7.14 20.87
C ASN A 380 1.35 6.14 21.50
N PRO A 381 1.06 5.53 22.67
CA PRO A 381 1.87 4.44 23.21
C PRO A 381 2.09 3.29 22.22
N VAL A 382 1.05 2.85 21.51
CA VAL A 382 1.13 1.78 20.50
C VAL A 382 2.08 2.17 19.36
N CYS A 383 1.97 3.39 18.85
CA CYS A 383 2.87 3.90 17.82
C CYS A 383 4.32 3.96 18.29
N LEU A 384 4.57 4.40 19.54
CA LEU A 384 5.92 4.45 20.09
C LEU A 384 6.53 3.05 20.23
N ALA A 385 5.75 2.06 20.67
CA ALA A 385 6.18 0.67 20.75
C ALA A 385 6.55 0.11 19.37
N ALA A 386 5.71 0.34 18.36
CA ALA A 386 5.97 -0.12 16.99
C ALA A 386 7.22 0.55 16.37
N ASN A 387 7.42 1.85 16.59
CA ASN A 387 8.62 2.54 16.09
C ASN A 387 9.89 1.96 16.71
N ARG A 388 9.91 1.72 18.03
CA ARG A 388 11.05 1.07 18.69
C ARG A 388 11.29 -0.34 18.19
N ALA A 389 10.22 -1.12 17.99
CA ALA A 389 10.32 -2.48 17.49
C ALA A 389 10.87 -2.51 16.05
N ALA A 390 10.43 -1.56 15.21
CA ALA A 390 10.95 -1.38 13.86
C ALA A 390 12.43 -0.96 13.86
N GLU A 391 12.82 -0.02 14.73
CA GLU A 391 14.23 0.41 14.90
C GLU A 391 15.13 -0.76 15.32
N LEU A 392 14.68 -1.60 16.26
CA LEU A 392 15.40 -2.81 16.67
C LEU A 392 15.53 -3.83 15.55
N ALA A 393 14.55 -3.90 14.65
CA ALA A 393 14.59 -4.73 13.45
C ALA A 393 15.40 -4.10 12.30
N GLY A 394 16.02 -2.92 12.48
CA GLY A 394 16.81 -2.22 11.45
C GLY A 394 16.00 -1.38 10.47
N ALA A 395 14.71 -1.18 10.73
CA ALA A 395 13.80 -0.39 9.90
C ALA A 395 13.57 1.01 10.47
N ASP A 396 13.01 1.90 9.64
CA ASP A 396 12.68 3.27 10.03
C ASP A 396 11.28 3.62 9.52
N LEU A 397 10.35 3.88 10.44
CA LEU A 397 8.96 4.20 10.13
C LEU A 397 8.76 5.72 10.14
N PHE A 398 8.17 6.24 9.06
CA PHE A 398 7.90 7.65 8.89
C PHE A 398 6.40 7.92 8.89
N PRO A 399 5.86 8.73 9.82
CA PRO A 399 4.43 8.97 9.90
C PRO A 399 3.91 9.75 8.67
N LEU A 400 2.73 9.35 8.19
CA LEU A 400 2.03 9.99 7.07
C LEU A 400 1.09 11.11 7.53
N ASP A 401 1.60 11.99 8.39
CA ASP A 401 0.81 13.09 8.95
C ASP A 401 0.32 14.04 7.83
N GLY A 402 -0.98 14.28 7.79
CA GLY A 402 -1.70 15.03 6.76
C GLY A 402 -2.21 14.18 5.58
N GLU A 403 -1.87 12.89 5.54
CA GLU A 403 -2.19 11.96 4.45
C GLU A 403 -2.76 10.63 5.00
N HIS A 404 -3.34 10.64 6.21
CA HIS A 404 -3.78 9.40 6.87
C HIS A 404 -4.98 8.76 6.18
N ASN A 405 -5.90 9.56 5.62
CA ASN A 405 -7.05 9.04 4.90
C ASN A 405 -6.62 8.22 3.65
N PRO A 406 -5.88 8.77 2.66
CA PRO A 406 -5.38 7.97 1.54
C PRO A 406 -4.44 6.85 1.99
N ALA A 407 -3.68 7.03 3.09
CA ALA A 407 -2.81 5.97 3.61
C ALA A 407 -3.57 4.79 4.24
N VAL A 408 -4.74 5.03 4.87
CA VAL A 408 -5.64 3.96 5.34
C VAL A 408 -6.10 3.13 4.14
N TYR A 409 -6.54 3.78 3.07
CA TYR A 409 -6.97 3.12 1.83
C TYR A 409 -5.82 2.36 1.13
N ALA A 410 -4.66 2.99 1.01
CA ALA A 410 -3.48 2.39 0.40
C ALA A 410 -2.89 1.22 1.21
N SER A 411 -3.21 1.12 2.50
CA SER A 411 -2.83 -0.02 3.35
C SER A 411 -3.92 -1.09 3.48
N ALA A 412 -5.01 -0.94 2.72
CA ALA A 412 -6.03 -1.96 2.47
C ALA A 412 -5.72 -2.69 1.15
N PRO A 413 -6.39 -3.82 0.83
CA PRO A 413 -6.11 -4.60 -0.39
C PRO A 413 -6.62 -3.91 -1.67
N THR A 414 -5.94 -2.82 -2.06
CA THR A 414 -6.31 -1.89 -3.13
C THR A 414 -5.25 -1.79 -4.24
N GLY A 415 -4.11 -2.46 -4.06
CA GLY A 415 -2.92 -2.32 -4.89
C GLY A 415 -2.10 -1.06 -4.59
N GLY A 416 -2.37 -0.38 -3.48
CA GLY A 416 -1.63 0.81 -3.02
C GLY A 416 -2.27 2.17 -3.34
N GLY A 417 -3.46 2.20 -3.94
CA GLY A 417 -4.48 3.28 -3.88
C GLY A 417 -4.12 4.72 -4.31
N ALA A 418 -5.16 5.54 -4.57
CA ALA A 418 -5.05 6.83 -5.26
C ALA A 418 -4.25 7.94 -4.53
N ARG A 419 -3.26 8.49 -5.25
CA ARG A 419 -2.26 9.48 -4.79
C ARG A 419 -2.84 10.81 -4.30
#